data_AF-A0A4Y2AE93-F1
#
_entry.id   AF-A0A4Y2AE93-F1
#
_cell.length_a   1.000
_cell.length_b   1.000
_cell.length_c   1.000
_cell.angle_alpha   90.00
_cell.angle_beta   90.00
_cell.angle_gamma   90.00
#
_symmetry.space_group_name_H-M   'P 1'
#
loop_
_entity.id
_entity.type
_entity.pdbx_description
1 polymer ?
#
loop_
_entity_poly.entity_id
_entity_poly.type
_entity_poly.pdbx_seq_one_letter_code
_entity_poly.pdbx_strand_id
1 'polypeptide(L)'
;MVFGLLSMILGFNNNHWRELVFLENTMFGSLQSISFFAVTYFASNVGEEDEVLRAKVKDFAYQLSLTKNTYGASKLLSRFIESKRRLFLTALGVFKFTKSLCFTSAGVVITYNLLILTLYGPPKEEQ
;
A
#
# COMPACT_ATOMS: atom_id res chain seq x y z
N MET A 1 9.65 -8.84 19.38
CA MET A 1 10.47 -8.30 20.49
C MET A 1 9.75 -8.24 21.83
N VAL A 2 8.51 -7.76 21.91
CA VAL A 2 7.80 -7.56 23.20
C VAL A 2 7.40 -8.89 23.83
N PHE A 3 6.93 -9.86 23.03
CA PHE A 3 6.54 -11.18 23.54
C PHE A 3 7.75 -12.01 23.98
N GLY A 4 8.86 -11.91 23.24
CA GLY A 4 10.18 -12.31 23.71
C GLY A 4 10.44 -11.69 25.09
N LEU A 5 10.64 -10.37 25.18
CA LEU A 5 11.06 -9.69 26.44
C LEU A 5 10.22 -10.10 27.65
N LEU A 6 8.91 -10.21 27.48
CA LEU A 6 8.00 -10.69 28.53
C LEU A 6 8.27 -12.15 28.94
N SER A 7 8.50 -13.06 27.99
CA SER A 7 8.85 -14.46 28.27
C SER A 7 10.18 -14.62 29.00
N MET A 8 11.15 -13.74 28.74
CA MET A 8 12.43 -13.69 29.47
C MET A 8 12.25 -13.16 30.90
N ILE A 9 11.49 -12.07 31.06
CA ILE A 9 11.18 -11.49 32.38
C ILE A 9 10.40 -12.48 33.26
N LEU A 10 9.50 -13.26 32.65
CA LEU A 10 8.67 -14.25 33.34
C LEU A 10 9.37 -15.60 33.58
N GLY A 11 10.63 -15.76 33.14
CA GLY A 11 11.43 -16.96 33.41
C GLY A 11 10.98 -18.23 32.69
N PHE A 12 10.04 -18.14 31.74
CA PHE A 12 9.45 -19.30 31.09
C PHE A 12 10.40 -20.02 30.13
N ASN A 13 11.40 -19.35 29.57
CA ASN A 13 12.22 -19.96 28.52
C ASN A 13 13.60 -19.30 28.32
N ASN A 14 14.56 -19.59 29.20
CA ASN A 14 15.93 -19.09 29.09
C ASN A 14 16.73 -19.72 27.94
N ASN A 15 16.38 -20.93 27.48
CA ASN A 15 17.16 -21.68 26.49
C ASN A 15 16.62 -21.61 25.05
N HIS A 16 15.35 -21.24 24.83
CA HIS A 16 14.79 -21.11 23.46
C HIS A 16 14.44 -19.66 23.10
N TRP A 17 15.07 -18.69 23.78
CA TRP A 17 14.95 -17.27 23.50
C TRP A 17 15.13 -16.93 22.01
N ARG A 18 16.18 -17.50 21.40
CA ARG A 18 16.55 -17.20 20.02
C ARG A 18 15.49 -17.68 19.02
N GLU A 19 14.91 -18.85 19.27
CA GLU A 19 13.81 -19.40 18.46
C GLU A 19 12.51 -18.62 18.65
N LEU A 20 12.18 -18.23 19.88
CA LEU A 20 11.00 -17.41 20.16
C LEU A 20 11.08 -16.04 19.51
N VAL A 21 12.23 -15.37 19.58
CA VAL A 21 12.44 -14.07 18.92
C VAL A 21 12.42 -14.22 17.40
N PHE A 22 12.97 -15.30 16.85
CA PHE A 22 12.92 -15.58 15.42
C PHE A 22 11.49 -15.84 14.93
N LEU A 23 10.74 -16.66 15.65
CA LEU A 23 9.33 -16.96 15.36
C LEU A 23 8.47 -15.69 15.45
N GLU A 24 8.67 -14.89 16.50
CA GLU A 24 8.00 -13.61 16.69
C GLU A 24 8.30 -12.66 15.52
N ASN A 25 9.57 -12.46 15.17
CA ASN A 25 9.91 -11.58 14.04
C ASN A 25 9.36 -12.09 12.71
N THR A 26 9.33 -13.40 12.49
CA THR A 26 8.81 -13.98 11.23
C THR A 26 7.29 -13.84 11.14
N MET A 27 6.57 -14.14 12.22
CA MET A 27 5.11 -14.01 12.30
C MET A 27 4.67 -12.54 12.22
N PHE A 28 5.26 -11.66 13.03
CA PHE A 28 4.89 -10.24 13.01
C PHE A 28 5.33 -9.55 11.72
N GLY A 29 6.50 -9.90 11.16
CA GLY A 29 6.97 -9.35 9.89
C GLY A 29 6.08 -9.74 8.70
N SER A 30 5.64 -11.01 8.65
CA SER A 30 4.70 -11.46 7.62
C SER A 30 3.32 -10.81 7.78
N LEU A 31 2.78 -10.74 8.99
CA LEU A 31 1.51 -10.06 9.26
C LEU A 31 1.55 -8.57 8.93
N GLN A 32 2.61 -7.86 9.30
CA GLN A 32 2.80 -6.45 8.96
C GLN A 32 2.91 -6.24 7.46
N SER A 33 3.63 -7.11 6.76
CA SER A 33 3.75 -7.03 5.29
C SER A 33 2.39 -7.25 4.62
N ILE A 34 1.66 -8.30 5.00
CA ILE A 34 0.32 -8.58 4.46
C ILE A 34 -0.63 -7.41 4.74
N SER A 35 -0.60 -6.86 5.95
CA SER A 35 -1.41 -5.70 6.32
C SER A 35 -1.06 -4.47 5.48
N PHE A 36 0.23 -4.17 5.30
CA PHE A 36 0.70 -3.07 4.46
C PHE A 36 0.21 -3.22 3.01
N PHE A 37 0.34 -4.42 2.43
CA PHE A 37 -0.13 -4.71 1.09
C PHE A 37 -1.65 -4.59 0.96
N ALA A 38 -2.41 -5.13 1.92
CA ALA A 38 -3.86 -5.05 1.92
C ALA A 38 -4.36 -3.60 2.00
N VAL A 39 -3.80 -2.81 2.93
CA VAL A 39 -4.15 -1.39 3.09
C VAL A 39 -3.76 -0.59 1.85
N THR A 40 -2.56 -0.78 1.32
CA THR A 40 -2.08 -0.07 0.12
C THR A 40 -2.93 -0.41 -1.10
N TYR A 41 -3.27 -1.68 -1.30
CA TYR A 41 -4.11 -2.13 -2.41
C TYR A 41 -5.52 -1.54 -2.32
N PHE A 42 -6.16 -1.66 -1.14
CA PHE A 42 -7.48 -1.08 -0.92
C PHE A 42 -7.46 0.44 -1.15
N ALA A 43 -6.46 1.12 -0.58
CA ALA A 43 -6.30 2.56 -0.74
C ALA A 43 -6.11 2.99 -2.19
N SER A 44 -5.42 2.17 -2.99
CA SER A 44 -5.24 2.41 -4.42
C SER A 44 -6.54 2.25 -5.22
N ASN A 45 -7.38 1.25 -4.87
CA ASN A 45 -8.66 1.05 -5.54
C ASN A 45 -9.63 2.21 -5.29
N VAL A 46 -9.66 2.74 -4.06
CA VAL A 46 -10.49 3.92 -3.74
C VAL A 46 -10.11 5.12 -4.62
N GLY A 47 -8.82 5.34 -4.87
CA GLY A 47 -8.37 6.42 -5.76
C GLY A 47 -8.73 6.18 -7.23
N GLU A 48 -8.63 4.94 -7.70
CA GLU A 48 -9.00 4.56 -9.06
C GLU A 48 -10.51 4.68 -9.30
N GLU A 49 -11.32 4.24 -8.33
CA GLU A 49 -12.78 4.38 -8.38
C GLU A 49 -13.23 5.84 -8.38
N ASP A 50 -12.60 6.72 -7.59
CA ASP A 50 -12.86 8.17 -7.63
C ASP A 50 -12.54 8.76 -9.01
N GLU A 51 -11.44 8.33 -9.64
CA GLU A 51 -11.05 8.80 -10.98
C GLU A 51 -12.05 8.33 -12.05
N VAL A 52 -12.44 7.06 -12.01
CA VAL A 52 -13.44 6.47 -12.93
C VAL A 52 -14.80 7.15 -12.74
N LEU A 53 -15.24 7.35 -11.50
CA LEU A 53 -16.50 8.03 -11.21
C LEU A 53 -16.46 9.47 -11.72
N ARG A 54 -15.37 10.20 -11.44
CA ARG A 54 -15.20 11.58 -11.92
C ARG A 54 -15.23 11.66 -13.44
N ALA A 55 -14.62 10.70 -14.15
CA ALA A 55 -14.66 10.61 -15.60
C ALA A 55 -16.09 10.41 -16.12
N LYS A 56 -16.86 9.48 -15.52
CA LYS A 56 -18.27 9.24 -15.88
C LYS A 56 -19.16 10.47 -15.65
N VAL A 57 -19.00 11.16 -14.53
CA VAL A 57 -19.79 12.37 -14.25
C VAL A 57 -19.41 13.50 -15.22
N LYS A 58 -18.14 13.60 -15.63
CA LYS A 58 -17.71 14.59 -16.63
C LYS A 58 -18.30 14.29 -18.01
N ASP A 59 -18.36 13.03 -18.41
CA ASP A 59 -19.03 12.61 -19.65
C ASP A 59 -20.53 12.93 -19.61
N PHE A 60 -21.20 12.63 -18.50
CA PHE A 60 -22.60 13.00 -18.31
C PHE A 60 -22.83 14.52 -18.37
N ALA A 61 -21.95 15.31 -17.76
CA ALA A 61 -21.99 16.76 -17.85
C ALA A 61 -21.83 17.23 -19.30
N TYR A 62 -20.93 16.62 -20.08
CA TYR A 62 -20.76 16.91 -21.49
C TYR A 62 -22.01 16.59 -22.30
N GLN A 63 -22.62 15.41 -22.10
CA GLN A 63 -23.88 15.04 -22.75
C GLN A 63 -25.01 16.04 -22.42
N LEU A 64 -25.13 16.46 -21.16
CA LEU A 64 -26.08 17.50 -20.76
C LEU A 64 -25.79 18.86 -21.40
N SER A 65 -24.53 19.15 -21.73
CA SER A 65 -24.14 20.42 -22.38
C SER A 65 -24.64 20.52 -23.82
N LEU A 66 -24.79 19.39 -24.50
CA LEU A 66 -25.25 19.31 -25.89
C LEU A 66 -26.76 19.61 -26.02
N THR A 67 -27.51 19.51 -24.93
CA THR A 67 -28.93 19.82 -24.91
C THR A 67 -29.16 21.29 -24.49
N LYS A 68 -29.79 22.08 -25.37
CA LYS A 68 -29.95 23.55 -25.22
C LYS A 68 -30.61 23.98 -23.89
N ASN A 69 -31.51 23.17 -23.34
CA ASN A 69 -32.21 23.45 -22.07
C ASN A 69 -31.37 23.17 -20.81
N THR A 70 -30.33 22.33 -20.90
CA THR A 70 -29.57 21.86 -19.73
C THR A 70 -28.13 22.38 -19.69
N TYR A 71 -27.75 23.27 -20.61
CA TYR A 71 -26.42 23.87 -20.69
C TYR A 71 -25.98 24.56 -19.38
N GLY A 72 -26.89 25.29 -18.74
CA GLY A 72 -26.62 25.95 -17.45
C GLY A 72 -26.32 24.94 -16.34
N ALA A 73 -27.10 23.87 -16.26
CA ALA A 73 -26.92 22.78 -15.28
C ALA A 73 -25.63 21.99 -15.54
N SER A 74 -25.31 21.72 -16.80
CA SER A 74 -24.04 21.09 -17.21
C SER A 74 -22.82 21.88 -16.73
N LYS A 75 -22.81 23.20 -16.97
CA LYS A 75 -21.71 24.08 -16.59
C LYS A 75 -21.51 24.12 -15.07
N LEU A 76 -22.61 24.10 -14.31
CA LEU A 76 -22.60 24.05 -12.85
C LEU A 76 -22.08 22.70 -12.34
N LEU A 77 -22.50 21.60 -12.95
CA LEU A 77 -22.04 20.25 -12.63
C LEU A 77 -20.54 20.09 -12.91
N SER A 78 -20.05 20.57 -14.05
CA SER A 78 -18.61 20.54 -14.39
C SER A 78 -17.78 21.31 -13.38
N ARG A 79 -18.21 22.54 -13.01
CA ARG A 79 -17.54 23.35 -11.97
C ARG A 79 -17.57 22.67 -10.60
N PHE A 80 -18.67 22.00 -10.26
CA PHE A 80 -18.79 21.25 -9.01
C PHE A 80 -17.76 20.12 -8.96
N ILE A 81 -17.64 19.33 -10.03
CA ILE A 81 -16.67 18.24 -10.13
C ILE A 81 -15.23 18.76 -10.01
N GLU A 82 -14.90 19.87 -10.67
CA GLU A 82 -13.57 20.50 -10.61
C GLU A 82 -13.26 21.06 -9.22
N SER A 83 -14.26 21.59 -8.51
CA SER A 83 -14.09 22.09 -7.15
C SER A 83 -13.85 20.97 -6.12
N LYS A 84 -14.27 19.74 -6.41
CA LYS A 84 -14.07 18.59 -5.52
C LYS A 84 -12.63 18.09 -5.65
N ARG A 85 -11.90 18.12 -4.54
CA ARG A 85 -10.55 17.54 -4.43
C ARG A 85 -10.58 16.06 -4.80
N ARG A 86 -9.56 15.59 -5.52
CA ARG A 86 -9.38 14.17 -5.85
C ARG A 86 -9.18 13.36 -4.56
N LEU A 87 -9.88 12.24 -4.42
CA LEU A 87 -9.73 11.33 -3.30
C LEU A 87 -8.51 10.46 -3.56
N PHE A 88 -7.37 10.85 -3.00
CA PHE A 88 -6.20 9.99 -2.92
C PHE A 88 -5.83 9.79 -1.47
N LEU A 89 -5.77 8.52 -1.07
CA LEU A 89 -5.19 8.16 0.21
C LEU A 89 -3.67 8.33 0.09
N THR A 90 -3.12 9.11 1.02
CA THR A 90 -1.68 9.41 1.06
C THR A 90 -1.12 9.08 2.42
N ALA A 91 0.03 8.41 2.45
CA ALA A 91 0.82 8.30 3.66
C ALA A 91 1.62 9.59 3.84
N LEU A 92 1.37 10.29 4.95
CA LEU A 92 2.08 11.51 5.36
C LEU A 92 2.06 12.64 4.30
N GLY A 93 1.12 12.61 3.36
CA GLY A 93 1.04 13.56 2.24
C GLY A 93 2.10 13.40 1.15
N VAL A 94 3.05 12.47 1.30
CA VAL A 94 4.17 12.27 0.37
C VAL A 94 3.93 11.08 -0.56
N PHE A 95 3.47 9.96 0.00
CA PHE A 95 3.27 8.74 -0.77
C PHE A 95 1.81 8.56 -1.10
N LYS A 96 1.47 8.59 -2.39
CA LYS A 96 0.15 8.20 -2.86
C LYS A 96 0.09 6.68 -2.88
N PHE A 97 -0.94 6.11 -2.26
CA PHE A 97 -1.18 4.68 -2.35
C PHE A 97 -1.67 4.36 -3.77
N THR A 98 -0.76 3.90 -4.61
CA THR A 98 -1.05 3.44 -5.97
C THR A 98 -0.68 1.97 -6.10
N LYS A 99 -1.29 1.29 -7.07
CA LYS A 99 -0.88 -0.08 -7.42
C LYS A 99 0.61 -0.14 -7.78
N SER A 100 1.14 0.90 -8.44
CA SER A 100 2.57 1.00 -8.73
C SER A 100 3.43 1.04 -7.46
N LEU A 101 3.02 1.75 -6.40
CA LEU A 101 3.75 1.79 -5.14
C LEU A 101 3.80 0.41 -4.48
N CYS A 102 2.69 -0.33 -4.53
CA CYS A 102 2.63 -1.72 -4.08
C CYS A 102 3.66 -2.59 -4.82
N PHE A 103 3.66 -2.57 -6.15
CA PHE A 103 4.63 -3.34 -6.94
C PHE A 103 6.08 -2.91 -6.72
N THR A 104 6.35 -1.60 -6.62
CA THR A 104 7.70 -1.10 -6.32
C THR A 104 8.17 -1.56 -4.94
N SER A 105 7.31 -1.50 -3.92
CA SER A 105 7.65 -1.98 -2.57
C SER A 105 7.97 -3.48 -2.55
N ALA A 106 7.17 -4.30 -3.23
CA ALA A 106 7.43 -5.72 -3.38
C ALA A 106 8.76 -5.98 -4.11
N GLY A 107 9.02 -5.22 -5.18
CA GLY A 107 10.28 -5.28 -5.92
C GLY A 107 11.48 -4.96 -5.04
N VAL A 108 11.43 -3.88 -4.26
CA VAL A 108 12.51 -3.50 -3.32
C VAL A 108 12.78 -4.62 -2.31
N VAL A 109 11.74 -5.23 -1.74
CA VAL A 109 11.90 -6.34 -0.78
C VAL A 109 12.58 -7.53 -1.44
N ILE A 110 12.14 -7.93 -2.64
CA ILE A 110 12.75 -9.05 -3.38
C ILE A 110 14.20 -8.74 -3.71
N THR A 111 14.48 -7.56 -4.27
CA THR A 111 15.85 -7.14 -4.63
C THR A 111 16.77 -7.12 -3.41
N TYR A 112 16.29 -6.60 -2.28
CA TYR A 112 17.08 -6.56 -1.05
C TYR A 112 17.38 -7.97 -0.53
N ASN A 113 16.39 -8.86 -0.54
CA ASN A 113 16.57 -10.26 -0.15
C ASN A 113 17.56 -10.99 -1.07
N LEU A 114 17.48 -10.77 -2.39
CA LEU A 114 18.43 -11.32 -3.36
C LEU A 114 19.85 -10.77 -3.16
N LEU A 115 19.98 -9.48 -2.84
CA LEU A 115 21.28 -8.87 -2.55
C LEU A 115 21.92 -9.50 -1.32
N ILE A 116 21.15 -9.70 -0.24
CA ILE A 116 21.63 -10.39 0.97
C ILE A 116 22.06 -11.82 0.64
N LEU A 117 21.25 -12.56 -0.12
CA LEU A 117 21.60 -13.92 -0.56
C LEU A 117 22.86 -13.96 -1.41
N THR A 118 23.13 -12.91 -2.20
CA THR A 118 24.33 -12.81 -3.03
C THR A 118 25.56 -12.47 -2.18
N LEU A 119 25.41 -11.64 -1.14
CA LEU A 119 26.50 -11.26 -0.23
C LEU A 119 26.86 -12.35 0.79
N TYR A 120 25.87 -13.10 1.26
CA TYR A 120 26.01 -14.15 2.29
C TYR A 120 25.82 -15.57 1.74
N GLY A 121 25.78 -15.71 0.41
CA GLY A 121 25.75 -17.01 -0.26
C GLY A 121 26.98 -17.86 0.11
N PRO A 122 26.87 -19.19 0.09
CA PRO A 122 27.91 -20.09 0.59
C PRO A 122 29.27 -19.79 -0.04
N PRO A 123 30.37 -19.94 0.72
CA PRO A 123 31.71 -19.75 0.17
C PRO A 123 31.83 -20.64 -1.07
N LYS A 124 32.31 -20.05 -2.18
CA LYS A 124 32.71 -20.86 -3.32
C LYS A 124 33.79 -21.80 -2.81
N GLU A 125 33.45 -23.09 -2.71
CA GLU A 125 34.46 -24.13 -2.60
C GLU A 125 35.27 -24.06 -3.90
N GLU A 126 36.43 -23.40 -3.83
CA GLU A 126 37.46 -23.48 -4.85
C GLU A 126 37.93 -24.94 -4.88
N GLN A 127 37.54 -25.65 -5.94
CA GLN A 127 38.23 -26.84 -6.43
C GLN A 127 39.26 -26.43 -7.46
#